data_AF-A0A453E0D4-F1
#
_entry.id   AF-A0A453E0D4-F1
#
_cell.length_a   1.000
_cell.length_b   1.000
_cell.length_c   1.000
_cell.angle_alpha   90.00
_cell.angle_beta   90.00
_cell.angle_gamma   90.00
#
_symmetry.space_group_name_H-M   'P 1'
#
loop_
_entity.id
_entity.type
_entity.pdbx_description
1 polymer ?
#
loop_
_entity_poly.entity_id
_entity_poly.type
_entity_poly.pdbx_seq_one_letter_code
_entity_poly.pdbx_strand_id
1 'polypeptide(L)'
;MFDMLSFCGCSLRRLGVDYIDLYQIHWPDRYVPMFGETDYDPSRQYASIPMEEQLEALGKGVESGKIRYIGLSNETPYGLMKFLQLSVDFQLRSKILTVQNSYNLLCRNFDAGLAECCHHERISLLAYSPMAMGILSGKYHSSDDSGPPDARMNLFKGRYSEGESRYNLQNPKLESAVKEYRRIGVKYGISPSILAVAFVLRHPLVGSAVFGATKLWQLEEVLQATRVHLCEEILAEIDDVHARYP
;
A
#
# COMPACT_ATOMS: atom_id res chain seq x y z
N MET A 1 13.46 -16.26 -20.15
CA MET A 1 13.45 -14.83 -20.52
C MET A 1 12.09 -14.28 -20.19
N PHE A 2 12.00 -13.73 -18.99
CA PHE A 2 10.85 -13.01 -18.44
C PHE A 2 10.28 -11.99 -19.46
N ASP A 3 8.99 -12.11 -19.84
CA ASP A 3 8.37 -11.32 -20.93
C ASP A 3 7.87 -9.92 -20.50
N MET A 4 8.61 -9.26 -19.61
CA MET A 4 8.22 -7.96 -19.04
C MET A 4 8.03 -6.88 -20.10
N LEU A 5 8.85 -6.89 -21.15
CA LEU A 5 8.77 -5.92 -22.25
C LEU A 5 7.47 -6.06 -23.05
N SER A 6 6.94 -7.27 -23.20
CA SER A 6 5.62 -7.50 -23.83
C SER A 6 4.50 -6.96 -22.94
N PHE A 7 4.54 -7.24 -21.63
CA PHE A 7 3.56 -6.70 -20.68
C PHE A 7 3.58 -5.17 -20.62
N CYS A 8 4.78 -4.57 -20.63
CA CYS A 8 4.98 -3.13 -20.72
C CYS A 8 4.40 -2.57 -22.03
N GLY A 9 4.72 -3.19 -23.18
CA GLY A 9 4.19 -2.79 -24.48
C GLY A 9 2.66 -2.88 -24.59
N CYS A 10 2.05 -3.91 -24.00
CA CYS A 10 0.61 -4.03 -23.90
C CYS A 10 0.00 -2.92 -23.03
N SER A 11 0.66 -2.53 -21.95
CA SER A 11 0.21 -1.46 -21.06
C SER A 11 0.30 -0.10 -21.74
N LEU A 12 1.40 0.22 -22.41
CA LEU A 12 1.58 1.43 -23.23
C LEU A 12 0.46 1.58 -24.26
N ARG A 13 0.17 0.51 -25.00
CA ARG A 13 -0.92 0.48 -26.00
C ARG A 13 -2.29 0.79 -25.39
N ARG A 14 -2.61 0.19 -24.24
CA ARG A 14 -3.90 0.42 -23.56
C ARG A 14 -4.02 1.83 -22.98
N LEU A 15 -2.91 2.38 -22.50
CA LEU A 15 -2.85 3.74 -21.95
C LEU A 15 -2.79 4.82 -23.04
N GLY A 16 -2.43 4.45 -24.27
CA GLY A 16 -2.28 5.41 -25.37
C GLY A 16 -1.08 6.36 -25.18
N VAL A 17 -0.01 5.88 -24.55
CA VAL A 17 1.21 6.64 -24.26
C VAL A 17 2.44 5.91 -24.76
N ASP A 18 3.50 6.65 -25.05
CA ASP A 18 4.77 6.09 -25.56
C ASP A 18 5.72 5.65 -24.44
N TYR A 19 5.55 6.19 -23.24
CA TYR A 19 6.34 5.85 -22.05
C TYR A 19 5.50 5.86 -20.78
N ILE A 20 5.98 5.17 -19.74
CA ILE A 20 5.42 5.18 -18.39
C ILE A 20 6.40 5.91 -17.46
N ASP A 21 5.91 6.91 -16.72
CA ASP A 21 6.75 7.66 -15.76
C ASP A 21 7.29 6.75 -14.64
N LEU A 22 6.44 5.91 -14.06
CA LEU A 22 6.81 4.96 -13.00
C LEU A 22 6.26 3.57 -13.32
N TYR A 23 7.15 2.62 -13.62
CA TYR A 23 6.79 1.22 -13.82
C TYR A 23 7.17 0.41 -12.59
N GLN A 24 6.25 -0.40 -12.07
CA GLN A 24 6.43 -1.06 -10.78
C GLN A 24 6.41 -2.58 -10.89
N ILE A 25 7.33 -3.24 -10.20
CA ILE A 25 7.18 -4.68 -9.90
C ILE A 25 6.04 -4.79 -8.89
N HIS A 26 4.93 -5.42 -9.30
CA HIS A 26 3.69 -5.43 -8.53
C HIS A 26 3.79 -6.27 -7.24
N TRP A 27 4.46 -7.42 -7.32
CA TRP A 27 4.72 -8.30 -6.18
C TRP A 27 6.11 -8.91 -6.32
N PRO A 28 6.79 -9.23 -5.21
CA PRO A 28 7.99 -10.04 -5.27
C PRO A 28 7.69 -11.36 -5.97
N ASP A 29 8.53 -11.72 -6.95
CA ASP A 29 8.42 -13.02 -7.61
C ASP A 29 8.74 -14.16 -6.61
N ARG A 30 9.72 -13.92 -5.73
CA ARG A 30 10.09 -14.83 -4.63
C ARG A 30 8.99 -14.92 -3.57
N TYR A 31 9.03 -16.01 -2.79
CA TYR A 31 8.20 -16.12 -1.59
C TYR A 31 8.50 -15.00 -0.58
N VAL A 32 7.44 -14.30 -0.20
CA VAL A 32 7.33 -13.41 0.97
C VAL A 32 5.98 -13.67 1.64
N PRO A 33 5.80 -13.36 2.94
CA PRO A 33 4.48 -13.38 3.56
C PRO A 33 3.54 -12.42 2.83
N MET A 34 2.34 -12.88 2.46
CA MET A 34 1.38 -12.12 1.67
C MET A 34 0.00 -12.10 2.33
N PHE A 35 -0.86 -11.20 1.86
CA PHE A 35 -2.30 -11.17 2.20
C PHE A 35 -2.64 -11.14 3.70
N GLY A 36 -1.83 -10.45 4.50
CA GLY A 36 -2.02 -10.31 5.94
C GLY A 36 -1.09 -11.18 6.79
N GLU A 37 -0.36 -12.10 6.18
CA GLU A 37 0.73 -12.82 6.85
C GLU A 37 1.92 -11.87 7.11
N THR A 38 2.56 -12.05 8.27
CA THR A 38 3.79 -11.33 8.66
C THR A 38 4.98 -12.24 8.83
N ASP A 39 4.74 -13.53 9.07
CA ASP A 39 5.77 -14.48 9.48
C ASP A 39 6.41 -15.13 8.26
N TYR A 40 7.73 -14.95 8.13
CA TYR A 40 8.51 -15.57 7.06
C TYR A 40 8.84 -17.02 7.39
N ASP A 41 8.54 -17.92 6.46
CA ASP A 41 8.82 -19.35 6.56
C ASP A 41 9.71 -19.78 5.38
N PRO A 42 11.00 -20.11 5.61
CA PRO A 42 11.90 -20.51 4.54
C PRO A 42 11.48 -21.83 3.85
N SER A 43 10.63 -22.65 4.48
CA SER A 43 10.14 -23.89 3.88
C SER A 43 9.12 -23.67 2.76
N ARG A 44 8.52 -22.47 2.68
CA ARG A 44 7.55 -22.07 1.64
C ARG A 44 8.21 -21.46 0.40
N GLN A 45 9.54 -21.48 0.33
CA GLN A 45 10.27 -21.02 -0.86
C GLN A 45 9.90 -21.83 -2.10
N TYR A 46 9.83 -21.13 -3.23
CA TYR A 46 9.57 -21.73 -4.54
C TYR A 46 10.49 -21.10 -5.59
N ALA A 47 10.62 -21.79 -6.73
CA ALA A 47 11.43 -21.29 -7.84
C ALA A 47 10.91 -19.93 -8.31
N SER A 48 11.78 -18.93 -8.32
CA SER A 48 11.47 -17.56 -8.69
C SER A 48 12.53 -17.00 -9.63
N ILE A 49 12.15 -15.98 -10.39
CA ILE A 49 13.05 -15.25 -11.28
C ILE A 49 14.03 -14.43 -10.41
N PRO A 50 15.35 -14.59 -10.57
CA PRO A 50 16.34 -13.83 -9.81
C PRO A 50 16.15 -12.31 -9.98
N MET A 51 16.47 -11.54 -8.93
CA MET A 51 16.33 -10.07 -8.98
C MET A 51 17.19 -9.44 -10.07
N GLU A 52 18.34 -10.05 -10.38
CA GLU A 52 19.23 -9.66 -11.47
C GLU A 52 18.56 -9.79 -12.84
N GLU A 53 17.84 -10.88 -13.12
CA GLU A 53 17.09 -11.04 -14.38
C GLU A 53 15.93 -10.03 -14.46
N GLN A 54 15.28 -9.75 -13.32
CA GLN A 54 14.24 -8.71 -13.25
C GLN A 54 14.82 -7.31 -13.53
N LEU A 55 15.98 -6.98 -12.96
CA LEU A 55 16.70 -5.73 -13.19
C LEU A 55 17.19 -5.61 -14.64
N GLU A 56 17.68 -6.68 -15.24
CA GLU A 56 18.08 -6.71 -16.65
C GLU A 56 16.90 -6.35 -17.55
N ALA A 57 15.73 -6.94 -17.29
CA ALA A 57 14.51 -6.64 -18.04
C ALA A 57 14.07 -5.19 -17.85
N LEU A 58 14.09 -4.67 -16.61
CA LEU A 58 13.80 -3.27 -16.30
C LEU A 58 14.78 -2.32 -17.01
N GLY A 59 16.05 -2.67 -17.05
CA GLY A 59 17.10 -1.94 -17.76
C GLY A 59 16.78 -1.78 -19.23
N LYS A 60 16.38 -2.85 -19.92
CA LYS A 60 15.94 -2.78 -21.34
C LYS A 60 14.73 -1.86 -21.52
N GLY A 61 13.80 -1.84 -20.56
CA GLY A 61 12.65 -0.95 -20.58
C GLY A 61 13.03 0.53 -20.41
N VAL A 62 14.01 0.81 -19.55
CA VAL A 62 14.56 2.16 -19.35
C VAL A 62 15.38 2.61 -20.56
N GLU A 63 16.27 1.76 -21.07
CA GLU A 63 17.14 2.03 -22.22
C GLU A 63 16.33 2.32 -23.49
N SER A 64 15.24 1.57 -23.71
CA SER A 64 14.34 1.81 -24.84
C SER A 64 13.43 3.04 -24.68
N GLY A 65 13.53 3.78 -23.56
CA GLY A 65 12.74 4.98 -23.28
C GLY A 65 11.29 4.72 -22.89
N LYS A 66 10.87 3.45 -22.79
CA LYS A 66 9.50 3.05 -22.42
C LYS A 66 9.19 3.25 -20.94
N ILE A 67 10.22 3.27 -20.08
CA ILE A 67 10.11 3.43 -18.63
C ILE A 67 11.05 4.56 -18.19
N ARG A 68 10.56 5.52 -17.41
CA ARG A 68 11.42 6.58 -16.85
C ARG A 68 12.01 6.22 -15.49
N TYR A 69 11.16 5.72 -14.59
CA TYR A 69 11.52 5.33 -13.22
C TYR A 69 10.90 3.98 -12.86
N ILE A 70 11.50 3.35 -11.86
CA ILE A 70 11.18 2.01 -11.36
C ILE A 70 10.65 2.16 -9.93
N GLY A 71 9.59 1.41 -9.63
CA GLY A 71 9.12 1.21 -8.27
C GLY A 71 9.03 -0.27 -7.93
N LEU A 72 9.04 -0.55 -6.64
CA LEU A 72 8.74 -1.88 -6.09
C LEU A 72 7.37 -1.83 -5.42
N SER A 73 6.72 -2.96 -5.22
CA SER A 73 5.44 -3.03 -4.53
C SER A 73 5.35 -4.31 -3.72
N ASN A 74 4.72 -4.23 -2.55
CA ASN A 74 4.60 -5.33 -1.60
C ASN A 74 5.95 -5.94 -1.20
N GLU A 75 7.01 -5.13 -1.25
CA GLU A 75 8.36 -5.59 -0.95
C GLU A 75 8.65 -5.57 0.55
N THR A 76 9.72 -6.26 0.93
CA THR A 76 10.26 -6.30 2.29
C THR A 76 11.54 -5.47 2.39
N PRO A 77 12.05 -5.17 3.61
CA PRO A 77 13.35 -4.50 3.76
C PRO A 77 14.48 -5.22 3.00
N TYR A 78 14.52 -6.55 3.09
CA TYR A 78 15.48 -7.36 2.34
C TYR A 78 15.40 -7.14 0.83
N GLY A 79 14.19 -7.22 0.25
CA GLY A 79 14.04 -7.11 -1.20
C GLY A 79 14.35 -5.71 -1.70
N LEU A 80 13.88 -4.67 -0.99
CA LEU A 80 14.23 -3.29 -1.31
C LEU A 80 15.75 -3.08 -1.34
N MET A 81 16.44 -3.43 -0.25
CA MET A 81 17.89 -3.24 -0.16
C MET A 81 18.64 -4.09 -1.19
N LYS A 82 18.18 -5.31 -1.46
CA LYS A 82 18.81 -6.20 -2.44
C LYS A 82 18.65 -5.68 -3.87
N PHE A 83 17.48 -5.18 -4.25
CA PHE A 83 17.29 -4.51 -5.54
C PHE A 83 18.20 -3.28 -5.67
N LEU A 84 18.27 -2.44 -4.65
CA LEU A 84 19.14 -1.25 -4.66
C LEU A 84 20.62 -1.64 -4.79
N GLN A 85 21.08 -2.65 -4.04
CA GLN A 85 22.44 -3.16 -4.13
C GLN A 85 22.76 -3.64 -5.56
N LEU A 86 21.95 -4.54 -6.10
CA LEU A 86 22.18 -5.14 -7.42
C LEU A 86 22.06 -4.11 -8.55
N SER A 87 21.16 -3.13 -8.41
CA SER A 87 20.91 -2.12 -9.44
C SER A 87 22.13 -1.24 -9.77
N VAL A 88 23.16 -1.25 -8.93
CA VAL A 88 24.43 -0.55 -9.21
C VAL A 88 25.11 -1.14 -10.45
N ASP A 89 25.16 -2.47 -10.58
CA ASP A 89 25.79 -3.16 -11.71
C ASP A 89 25.03 -2.94 -13.02
N PHE A 90 23.73 -2.64 -12.92
CA PHE A 90 22.86 -2.31 -14.06
C PHE A 90 22.77 -0.81 -14.33
N GLN A 91 23.43 0.04 -13.54
CA GLN A 91 23.31 1.52 -13.59
C GLN A 91 21.86 2.02 -13.40
N LEU A 92 21.03 1.26 -12.67
CA LEU A 92 19.62 1.55 -12.41
C LEU A 92 19.34 2.11 -11.00
N ARG A 93 20.35 2.22 -10.13
CA ARG A 93 20.16 2.69 -8.74
C ARG A 93 19.43 4.01 -8.62
N SER A 94 19.70 4.96 -9.51
CA SER A 94 19.05 6.28 -9.56
C SER A 94 17.64 6.26 -10.18
N LYS A 95 17.22 5.10 -10.73
CA LYS A 95 15.91 4.89 -11.33
C LYS A 95 14.92 4.26 -10.38
N ILE A 96 15.36 3.56 -9.33
CA ILE A 96 14.49 2.98 -8.30
C ILE A 96 14.15 4.06 -7.27
N LEU A 97 12.91 4.53 -7.26
CA LEU A 97 12.50 5.71 -6.47
C LEU A 97 11.42 5.45 -5.42
N THR A 98 10.62 4.40 -5.59
CA THR A 98 9.44 4.19 -4.75
C THR A 98 9.27 2.74 -4.33
N VAL A 99 8.64 2.56 -3.17
CA VAL A 99 8.00 1.30 -2.79
C VAL A 99 6.52 1.56 -2.55
N GLN A 100 5.65 0.74 -3.13
CA GLN A 100 4.20 0.83 -2.97
C GLN A 100 3.72 -0.28 -2.02
N ASN A 101 3.58 0.05 -0.73
CA ASN A 101 3.15 -0.89 0.30
C ASN A 101 1.85 -0.44 0.99
N SER A 102 1.15 -1.40 1.60
CA SER A 102 -0.04 -1.12 2.40
C SER A 102 0.38 -0.33 3.63
N TYR A 103 -0.25 0.83 3.85
CA TYR A 103 -0.05 1.62 5.05
C TYR A 103 -1.33 2.36 5.42
N ASN A 104 -1.82 2.11 6.64
CA ASN A 104 -3.03 2.73 7.20
C ASN A 104 -3.10 2.46 8.71
N LEU A 105 -4.14 2.99 9.37
CA LEU A 105 -4.39 2.81 10.80
C LEU A 105 -4.47 1.34 11.27
N LEU A 106 -4.78 0.39 10.37
CA LEU A 106 -4.85 -1.05 10.67
C LEU A 106 -3.63 -1.83 10.17
N CYS A 107 -2.65 -1.17 9.54
CA CYS A 107 -1.51 -1.84 8.93
C CYS A 107 -0.32 -0.88 8.92
N ARG A 108 0.55 -1.03 9.94
CA ARG A 108 1.73 -0.17 10.17
C ARG A 108 3.07 -0.91 10.04
N ASN A 109 3.09 -2.09 9.42
CA ASN A 109 4.31 -2.89 9.22
C ASN A 109 5.44 -2.14 8.50
N PHE A 110 5.10 -1.11 7.72
CA PHE A 110 6.09 -0.22 7.10
C PHE A 110 6.99 0.47 8.14
N ASP A 111 6.40 0.94 9.25
CA ASP A 111 7.11 1.67 10.31
C ASP A 111 8.20 0.80 10.96
N ALA A 112 7.96 -0.51 11.08
CA ALA A 112 8.81 -1.44 11.82
C ALA A 112 10.10 -1.86 11.10
N GLY A 113 10.25 -1.58 9.80
CA GLY A 113 11.48 -1.97 9.11
C GLY A 113 11.73 -1.28 7.76
N LEU A 114 10.69 -1.04 6.97
CA LEU A 114 10.89 -0.38 5.67
C LEU A 114 11.13 1.12 5.79
N ALA A 115 10.59 1.77 6.82
CA ALA A 115 10.75 3.20 7.04
C ALA A 115 12.23 3.60 7.13
N GLU A 116 13.04 2.87 7.90
CA GLU A 116 14.48 3.12 8.02
C GLU A 116 15.19 2.98 6.67
N CYS A 117 14.97 1.86 5.96
CA CYS A 117 15.54 1.65 4.62
C CYS A 117 15.15 2.78 3.65
N CYS A 118 13.87 3.15 3.63
CA CYS A 118 13.35 4.18 2.75
C CYS A 118 13.95 5.56 3.05
N HIS A 119 14.10 5.90 4.32
CA HIS A 119 14.73 7.15 4.74
C HIS A 119 16.19 7.24 4.26
N HIS A 120 17.00 6.23 4.57
CA HIS A 120 18.43 6.23 4.23
C HIS A 120 18.68 6.15 2.73
N GLU A 121 17.87 5.38 2.00
CA GLU A 121 18.05 5.15 0.57
C GLU A 121 17.31 6.17 -0.31
N ARG A 122 16.59 7.12 0.31
CA ARG A 122 15.77 8.16 -0.33
C ARG A 122 14.67 7.58 -1.23
N ILE A 123 14.01 6.55 -0.74
CA ILE A 123 12.88 5.90 -1.40
C ILE A 123 11.59 6.40 -0.78
N SER A 124 10.65 6.83 -1.61
CA SER A 124 9.33 7.29 -1.15
C SER A 124 8.35 6.13 -1.04
N LEU A 125 7.53 6.13 0.01
CA LEU A 125 6.38 5.23 0.11
C LEU A 125 5.21 5.76 -0.71
N LEU A 126 4.69 4.94 -1.61
CA LEU A 126 3.36 5.10 -2.19
C LEU A 126 2.38 4.26 -1.37
N ALA A 127 1.72 4.87 -0.38
CA ALA A 127 0.88 4.15 0.56
C ALA A 127 -0.44 3.75 -0.08
N TYR A 128 -0.66 2.45 -0.33
CA TYR A 128 -1.92 1.97 -0.89
C TYR A 128 -2.89 1.50 0.20
N SER A 129 -4.18 1.46 -0.17
CA SER A 129 -5.28 1.12 0.74
C SER A 129 -5.30 1.98 2.02
N PRO A 130 -5.19 3.33 1.93
CA PRO A 130 -5.22 4.20 3.11
C PRO A 130 -6.53 4.05 3.92
N MET A 131 -7.59 3.60 3.27
CA MET A 131 -8.91 3.36 3.85
C MET A 131 -9.20 1.89 4.22
N ALA A 132 -8.21 0.99 4.10
CA ALA A 132 -8.37 -0.45 4.31
C ALA A 132 -9.62 -1.00 3.59
N MET A 133 -9.70 -0.81 2.27
CA MET A 133 -10.87 -1.22 1.46
C MET A 133 -12.22 -0.57 1.86
N GLY A 134 -12.17 0.56 2.58
CA GLY A 134 -13.34 1.29 3.07
C GLY A 134 -13.70 0.96 4.51
N ILE A 135 -13.00 0.02 5.15
CA ILE A 135 -13.27 -0.42 6.52
C ILE A 135 -13.13 0.72 7.53
N LEU A 136 -12.12 1.56 7.36
CA LEU A 136 -11.85 2.69 8.25
C LEU A 136 -12.91 3.81 8.20
N SER A 137 -13.86 3.77 7.26
CA SER A 137 -15.03 4.66 7.31
C SER A 137 -16.06 4.24 8.37
N GLY A 138 -15.95 3.02 8.90
CA GLY A 138 -16.94 2.43 9.81
C GLY A 138 -18.18 1.84 9.13
N LYS A 139 -18.30 1.92 7.80
CA LYS A 139 -19.51 1.54 7.05
C LYS A 139 -19.94 0.07 7.18
N TYR A 140 -19.04 -0.83 7.56
CA TYR A 140 -19.34 -2.26 7.69
C TYR A 140 -19.84 -2.66 9.09
N HIS A 141 -19.83 -1.73 10.04
CA HIS A 141 -20.18 -1.98 11.46
C HIS A 141 -21.09 -0.89 12.05
N SER A 142 -21.82 -0.14 11.20
CA SER A 142 -22.61 1.03 11.62
C SER A 142 -24.03 0.71 12.12
N SER A 143 -24.50 -0.53 11.99
CA SER A 143 -25.79 -1.05 12.50
C SER A 143 -25.82 -2.59 12.37
N ASP A 144 -26.87 -3.29 12.82
CA ASP A 144 -27.07 -4.76 12.78
C ASP A 144 -26.95 -5.44 11.39
N ASP A 145 -26.57 -4.68 10.38
CA ASP A 145 -26.42 -5.09 9.00
C ASP A 145 -24.96 -4.97 8.56
N SER A 146 -24.53 -5.88 7.69
CA SER A 146 -23.15 -6.03 7.19
C SER A 146 -22.58 -4.82 6.40
N GLY A 147 -23.18 -3.63 6.52
CA GLY A 147 -22.89 -2.43 5.76
C GLY A 147 -23.62 -2.37 4.41
N PRO A 148 -23.38 -1.32 3.61
CA PRO A 148 -24.06 -1.15 2.32
C PRO A 148 -23.79 -2.33 1.36
N PRO A 149 -24.80 -2.82 0.61
CA PRO A 149 -24.61 -3.95 -0.30
C PRO A 149 -23.66 -3.63 -1.46
N ASP A 150 -23.56 -2.35 -1.85
CA ASP A 150 -22.65 -1.86 -2.88
C ASP A 150 -21.21 -1.62 -2.37
N ALA A 151 -20.95 -1.82 -1.07
CA ALA A 151 -19.63 -1.69 -0.51
C ALA A 151 -18.73 -2.85 -0.95
N ARG A 152 -17.44 -2.58 -1.21
CA ARG A 152 -16.48 -3.52 -1.81
C ARG A 152 -16.51 -4.92 -1.18
N MET A 153 -16.34 -5.03 0.14
CA MET A 153 -16.31 -6.32 0.85
C MET A 153 -17.63 -7.09 0.79
N ASN A 154 -18.77 -6.41 0.58
CA ASN A 154 -20.07 -7.06 0.43
C ASN A 154 -20.31 -7.49 -1.02
N LEU A 155 -20.01 -6.61 -1.97
CA LEU A 155 -20.16 -6.88 -3.40
C LEU A 155 -19.29 -8.06 -3.88
N PHE A 156 -18.08 -8.18 -3.32
CA PHE A 156 -17.11 -9.21 -3.69
C PHE A 156 -16.94 -10.31 -2.63
N LYS A 157 -17.88 -10.44 -1.70
CA LYS A 157 -17.85 -11.46 -0.64
C LYS A 157 -17.64 -12.86 -1.23
N GLY A 158 -16.63 -13.58 -0.73
CA GLY A 158 -16.23 -14.91 -1.20
C GLY A 158 -15.58 -14.95 -2.59
N ARG A 159 -15.34 -13.79 -3.22
CA ARG A 159 -14.71 -13.65 -4.55
C ARG A 159 -13.41 -12.85 -4.52
N TYR A 160 -13.03 -12.31 -3.37
CA TYR A 160 -11.84 -11.49 -3.20
C TYR A 160 -11.02 -11.94 -2.00
N SER A 161 -10.44 -13.13 -2.13
CA SER A 161 -9.72 -13.83 -1.05
C SER A 161 -8.54 -13.02 -0.51
N GLU A 162 -7.83 -12.26 -1.35
CA GLU A 162 -6.70 -11.44 -0.92
C GLU A 162 -7.13 -10.34 0.06
N GLY A 163 -8.27 -9.71 -0.23
CA GLY A 163 -8.84 -8.67 0.63
C GLY A 163 -9.42 -9.23 1.92
N GLU A 164 -10.13 -10.36 1.84
CA GLU A 164 -10.72 -11.03 3.00
C GLU A 164 -9.67 -11.63 3.94
N SER A 165 -8.57 -12.15 3.38
CA SER A 165 -7.43 -12.66 4.17
C SER A 165 -6.75 -11.53 4.95
N ARG A 166 -6.53 -10.38 4.31
CA ARG A 166 -5.91 -9.23 4.98
C ARG A 166 -6.84 -8.53 5.97
N TYR A 167 -8.11 -8.38 5.61
CA TYR A 167 -9.10 -7.65 6.38
C TYR A 167 -10.33 -8.52 6.63
N ASN A 168 -10.15 -9.51 7.51
CA ASN A 168 -11.24 -10.37 7.92
C ASN A 168 -12.25 -9.57 8.74
N LEU A 169 -13.41 -9.24 8.15
CA LEU A 169 -14.50 -8.52 8.81
C LEU A 169 -15.08 -9.28 10.01
N GLN A 170 -14.85 -10.60 10.11
CA GLN A 170 -15.26 -11.40 11.26
C GLN A 170 -14.26 -11.32 12.42
N ASN A 171 -13.13 -10.64 12.25
CA ASN A 171 -12.14 -10.49 13.31
C ASN A 171 -12.61 -9.42 14.33
N PRO A 172 -12.94 -9.80 15.57
CA PRO A 172 -13.44 -8.85 16.57
C PRO A 172 -12.40 -7.79 16.97
N LYS A 173 -11.10 -8.08 16.82
CA LYS A 173 -10.04 -7.09 17.07
C LYS A 173 -10.07 -5.97 16.02
N LEU A 174 -10.26 -6.33 14.75
CA LEU A 174 -10.38 -5.37 13.66
C LEU A 174 -11.61 -4.47 13.88
N GLU A 175 -12.76 -5.07 14.21
CA GLU A 175 -13.98 -4.32 14.51
C GLU A 175 -13.76 -3.34 15.69
N SER A 176 -13.11 -3.81 16.76
CA SER A 176 -12.82 -2.99 17.95
C SER A 176 -11.91 -1.81 17.61
N ALA A 177 -10.84 -2.04 16.84
CA ALA A 177 -9.93 -0.99 16.40
C ALA A 177 -10.66 0.08 15.57
N VAL A 178 -11.50 -0.34 14.61
CA VAL A 178 -12.29 0.58 13.77
C VAL A 178 -13.27 1.41 14.60
N LYS A 179 -13.93 0.80 15.59
CA LYS A 179 -14.82 1.53 16.51
C LYS A 179 -14.07 2.59 17.31
N GLU A 180 -12.88 2.28 17.79
CA GLU A 180 -12.05 3.23 18.55
C GLU A 180 -11.52 4.37 17.67
N TYR A 181 -11.02 4.09 16.46
CA TYR A 181 -10.63 5.15 15.51
C TYR A 181 -11.81 6.05 15.13
N ARG A 182 -13.01 5.47 14.95
CA ARG A 182 -14.24 6.25 14.73
C ARG A 182 -14.57 7.14 15.94
N ARG A 183 -14.40 6.64 17.17
CA ARG A 183 -14.60 7.42 18.40
C ARG A 183 -13.67 8.64 18.44
N ILE A 184 -12.39 8.47 18.07
CA ILE A 184 -11.43 9.57 17.94
C ILE A 184 -11.95 10.59 16.92
N GLY A 185 -12.33 10.16 15.72
CA GLY A 185 -12.88 11.05 14.70
C GLY A 185 -14.06 11.88 15.22
N VAL A 186 -15.03 11.24 15.89
CA VAL A 186 -16.19 11.92 16.49
C VAL A 186 -15.76 12.92 17.58
N LYS A 187 -14.83 12.55 18.46
CA LYS A 187 -14.33 13.43 19.54
C LYS A 187 -13.80 14.75 18.99
N TYR A 188 -13.07 14.72 17.87
CA TYR A 188 -12.43 15.89 17.28
C TYR A 188 -13.19 16.50 16.10
N GLY A 189 -14.40 16.02 15.79
CA GLY A 189 -15.18 16.52 14.65
C GLY A 189 -14.58 16.21 13.28
N ILE A 190 -13.77 15.14 13.18
CA ILE A 190 -13.11 14.69 11.95
C ILE A 190 -13.83 13.43 11.44
N SER A 191 -14.22 13.40 10.16
CA SER A 191 -14.83 12.18 9.62
C SER A 191 -13.84 11.01 9.67
N PRO A 192 -14.28 9.75 9.91
CA PRO A 192 -13.37 8.60 9.97
C PRO A 192 -12.55 8.42 8.68
N SER A 193 -13.16 8.71 7.53
CA SER A 193 -12.45 8.71 6.24
C SER A 193 -11.32 9.72 6.20
N ILE A 194 -11.59 10.95 6.64
CA ILE A 194 -10.60 12.02 6.67
C ILE A 194 -9.48 11.70 7.66
N LEU A 195 -9.82 11.21 8.86
CA LEU A 195 -8.86 10.81 9.88
C LEU A 195 -7.87 9.76 9.34
N ALA A 196 -8.37 8.71 8.71
CA ALA A 196 -7.57 7.62 8.17
C ALA A 196 -6.61 8.07 7.05
N VAL A 197 -7.09 8.90 6.13
CA VAL A 197 -6.25 9.40 5.03
C VAL A 197 -5.25 10.43 5.54
N ALA A 198 -5.65 11.34 6.44
CA ALA A 198 -4.76 12.33 7.04
C ALA A 198 -3.62 11.67 7.85
N PHE A 199 -3.93 10.56 8.54
CA PHE A 199 -2.91 9.75 9.23
C PHE A 199 -1.84 9.20 8.28
N VAL A 200 -2.25 8.74 7.08
CA VAL A 200 -1.29 8.26 6.07
C VAL A 200 -0.47 9.43 5.51
N LEU A 201 -1.14 10.52 5.13
CA LEU A 201 -0.49 11.66 4.47
C LEU A 201 0.50 12.42 5.37
N ARG A 202 0.34 12.36 6.70
CA ARG A 202 1.29 13.01 7.62
C ARG A 202 2.63 12.28 7.74
N HIS A 203 2.72 11.01 7.33
CA HIS A 203 3.95 10.25 7.52
C HIS A 203 5.06 10.82 6.62
N PRO A 204 6.24 11.19 7.17
CA PRO A 204 7.24 11.98 6.44
C PRO A 204 7.85 11.27 5.23
N LEU A 205 7.76 9.93 5.18
CA LEU A 205 8.25 9.13 4.06
C LEU A 205 7.18 8.81 3.00
N VAL A 206 5.92 9.22 3.22
CA VAL A 206 4.84 9.02 2.24
C VAL A 206 4.96 10.08 1.15
N GLY A 207 5.31 9.65 -0.07
CA GLY A 207 5.32 10.51 -1.25
C GLY A 207 3.91 10.73 -1.82
N SER A 208 3.03 9.72 -1.70
CA SER A 208 1.62 9.84 -2.09
C SER A 208 0.77 8.72 -1.47
N ALA A 209 -0.53 8.96 -1.30
CA ALA A 209 -1.50 7.94 -0.92
C ALA A 209 -2.29 7.47 -2.16
N VAL A 210 -2.25 6.16 -2.43
CA VAL A 210 -3.01 5.52 -3.51
C VAL A 210 -4.41 5.17 -2.98
N PHE A 211 -5.34 6.11 -3.15
CA PHE A 211 -6.73 5.96 -2.72
C PHE A 211 -7.63 5.44 -3.85
N GLY A 212 -8.80 4.93 -3.48
CA GLY A 212 -9.86 4.56 -4.43
C GLY A 212 -11.19 5.13 -4.00
N ALA A 213 -11.95 5.67 -4.96
CA ALA A 213 -13.28 6.21 -4.77
C ALA A 213 -14.21 5.70 -5.87
N THR A 214 -15.44 5.33 -5.53
CA THR A 214 -16.49 4.92 -6.48
C THR A 214 -17.63 5.94 -6.58
N LYS A 215 -17.63 6.96 -5.73
CA LYS A 215 -18.61 8.06 -5.70
C LYS A 215 -17.88 9.39 -5.55
N LEU A 216 -18.40 10.45 -6.17
CA LEU A 216 -17.75 11.77 -6.18
C LEU A 216 -17.51 12.32 -4.77
N TRP A 217 -18.48 12.18 -3.87
CA TRP A 217 -18.34 12.63 -2.48
C TRP A 217 -17.20 11.93 -1.71
N GLN A 218 -16.80 10.71 -2.10
CA GLN A 218 -15.65 10.03 -1.48
C GLN A 218 -14.34 10.70 -1.90
N LEU A 219 -14.26 11.19 -3.15
CA LEU A 219 -13.12 11.98 -3.60
C LEU A 219 -13.03 13.29 -2.82
N GLU A 220 -14.16 13.95 -2.56
CA GLU A 220 -14.19 15.18 -1.76
C GLU A 220 -13.66 14.96 -0.33
N GLU A 221 -14.03 13.86 0.34
CA GLU A 221 -13.48 13.49 1.65
C GLU A 221 -11.95 13.30 1.60
N VAL A 222 -11.43 12.59 0.58
CA VAL A 222 -9.99 12.39 0.41
C VAL A 222 -9.26 13.73 0.20
N LEU A 223 -9.83 14.63 -0.61
CA LEU A 223 -9.26 15.95 -0.84
C LEU A 223 -9.28 16.80 0.43
N GLN A 224 -10.32 16.71 1.25
CA GLN A 224 -10.37 17.39 2.55
C GLN A 224 -9.28 16.87 3.50
N ALA A 225 -8.98 15.58 3.48
CA ALA A 225 -7.92 15.00 4.31
C ALA A 225 -6.54 15.59 4.07
N THR A 226 -6.25 16.09 2.87
CA THR A 226 -4.98 16.79 2.56
C THR A 226 -4.80 18.11 3.32
N ARG A 227 -5.88 18.63 3.91
CA ARG A 227 -5.91 19.93 4.62
C ARG A 227 -6.05 19.77 6.13
N VAL A 228 -6.16 18.54 6.63
CA VAL A 228 -6.34 18.26 8.05
C VAL A 228 -4.98 18.04 8.71
N HIS A 229 -4.73 18.79 9.76
CA HIS A 229 -3.58 18.60 10.64
C HIS A 229 -4.01 17.78 11.87
N LEU A 230 -3.41 16.60 12.05
CA LEU A 230 -3.61 15.79 13.25
C LEU A 230 -2.61 16.25 14.32
N CYS A 231 -3.12 16.91 15.37
CA CYS A 231 -2.29 17.37 16.49
C CYS A 231 -1.76 16.20 17.33
N GLU A 232 -0.80 16.47 18.21
CA GLU A 232 -0.17 15.47 19.08
C GLU A 232 -1.18 14.70 19.94
N GLU A 233 -2.24 15.34 20.43
CA GLU A 233 -3.29 14.67 21.22
C GLU A 233 -4.04 13.60 20.40
N ILE A 234 -4.40 13.92 19.16
CA ILE A 234 -5.08 12.97 18.25
C ILE A 234 -4.15 11.80 17.94
N LEU A 235 -2.87 12.09 17.70
CA LEU A 235 -1.88 11.07 17.37
C LEU A 235 -1.61 10.13 18.55
N ALA A 236 -1.50 10.67 19.77
CA ALA A 236 -1.36 9.87 20.98
C ALA A 236 -2.55 8.91 21.15
N GLU A 237 -3.79 9.37 20.94
CA GLU A 237 -4.96 8.48 20.98
C GLU A 237 -4.95 7.43 19.86
N ILE A 238 -4.49 7.78 18.65
CA ILE A 238 -4.32 6.81 17.56
C ILE A 238 -3.28 5.74 17.94
N ASP A 239 -2.15 6.15 18.49
CA ASP A 239 -1.08 5.23 18.90
C ASP A 239 -1.53 4.33 20.07
N ASP A 240 -2.33 4.84 21.01
CA ASP A 240 -2.94 4.04 22.08
C ASP A 240 -3.92 2.97 21.55
N VAL A 241 -4.64 3.26 20.47
CA VAL A 241 -5.47 2.26 19.78
C VAL A 241 -4.59 1.21 19.12
N HIS A 242 -3.55 1.64 18.39
CA HIS A 242 -2.65 0.72 17.70
C HIS A 242 -1.90 -0.19 18.68
N ALA A 243 -1.47 0.30 19.85
CA ALA A 243 -0.81 -0.52 20.87
C ALA A 243 -1.71 -1.66 21.39
N ARG A 244 -3.04 -1.45 21.45
CA ARG A 244 -4.02 -2.47 21.84
C ARG A 244 -4.40 -3.40 20.67
N TYR A 245 -4.34 -2.89 19.45
CA TYR A 245 -4.73 -3.58 18.22
C TYR A 245 -3.67 -3.35 17.12
N PRO A 246 -2.48 -3.98 17.23
CA PRO A 246 -1.41 -3.82 16.27
C PRO A 246 -1.73 -4.41 14.90
#